data_AF-A0A6L6HPZ2-F1
#
_entry.id   AF-A0A6L6HPZ2-F1
#
_cell.length_a   1.000
_cell.length_b   1.000
_cell.length_c   1.000
_cell.angle_alpha   90.00
_cell.angle_beta   90.00
_cell.angle_gamma   90.00
#
_symmetry.space_group_name_H-M   'P 1'
#
loop_
_entity.id
_entity.type
_entity.pdbx_description
1 polymer ?
#
loop_
_entity_poly.entity_id
_entity_poly.type
_entity_poly.pdbx_seq_one_letter_code
_entity_poly.pdbx_strand_id
1 'polypeptide(L)'
;MTRDDLLAQLSPPRLPLGMAAPGWPEMLALAGIGLLAGLVAAWLLRLVMARRPSRRALIRATRGMPAQDRILAVARILGRLPDPLRAAAYGAAPAPGDEAIERIALRGVRRG
;
A
#
# COMPACT_ATOMS: atom_id res chain seq x y z
N MET A 1 42.27 23.47 30.07
CA MET A 1 41.27 22.60 30.71
C MET A 1 40.47 21.94 29.61
N THR A 2 40.60 20.62 29.49
CA THR A 2 39.86 19.83 28.51
C THR A 2 38.59 19.26 29.14
N ARG A 3 37.67 18.74 28.33
CA ARG A 3 36.45 18.09 28.81
C ARG A 3 36.75 16.94 29.78
N ASP A 4 37.85 16.24 29.55
CA ASP A 4 38.27 15.10 30.36
C ASP A 4 38.78 15.52 31.74
N ASP A 5 39.42 16.69 31.86
CA ASP A 5 39.82 17.27 33.16
C ASP A 5 38.60 17.60 34.04
N LEU A 6 37.51 18.10 33.43
CA LEU A 6 36.26 18.39 34.14
C LEU A 6 35.53 17.11 34.58
N LEU A 7 35.59 16.04 33.77
CA LEU A 7 35.01 14.74 34.11
C LEU A 7 35.79 14.03 35.22
N ALA A 8 37.12 14.16 35.25
CA ALA A 8 37.96 13.60 36.30
C ALA A 8 37.68 14.23 37.69
N GLN A 9 37.35 15.53 37.71
CA GLN A 9 37.00 16.25 38.94
C GLN A 9 35.61 15.89 39.50
N LEU A 10 34.76 15.21 38.72
CA LEU A 10 33.43 14.75 39.14
C LEU A 10 33.45 13.36 39.80
N SER A 11 34.62 12.83 40.13
CA SER A 11 34.75 11.53 40.80
C SER A 11 34.71 11.62 42.34
N PRO A 12 34.13 10.62 43.03
CA PRO A 12 33.75 9.32 42.47
C PRO A 12 32.42 9.41 41.70
N PRO A 13 32.29 8.73 40.54
CA PRO A 13 31.03 8.65 39.81
C PRO A 13 30.01 7.95 40.72
N ARG A 14 29.15 8.71 41.39
CA ARG A 14 28.12 8.18 42.29
C ARG A 14 26.86 7.77 41.53
N LEU A 15 27.01 7.11 40.39
CA LEU A 15 25.87 6.41 39.80
C LEU A 15 25.66 5.14 40.63
N PRO A 16 24.52 5.02 41.34
CA PRO A 16 24.23 3.82 42.10
C PRO A 16 24.23 2.63 41.13
N LEU A 17 24.85 1.51 41.53
CA LEU A 17 24.97 0.30 40.70
C LEU A 17 23.63 -0.18 40.11
N GLY A 18 22.51 0.13 40.77
CA GLY A 18 21.15 -0.14 40.27
C GLY A 18 20.72 0.68 39.03
N MET A 19 21.45 1.73 38.66
CA MET A 19 21.26 2.48 37.40
C MET A 19 22.19 2.00 36.28
N ALA A 20 23.15 1.12 36.57
CA ALA A 20 24.07 0.60 35.56
C ALA A 20 23.39 -0.40 34.62
N ALA A 21 22.29 -1.02 35.06
CA ALA A 21 21.47 -1.91 34.26
C ALA A 21 20.00 -1.47 34.33
N PRO A 22 19.29 -1.46 33.20
CA PRO A 22 17.86 -1.21 33.18
C PRO A 22 17.12 -2.31 33.97
N GLY A 23 16.23 -1.90 34.86
CA GLY A 23 15.40 -2.80 35.65
C GLY A 23 14.30 -3.46 34.84
N TRP A 24 13.51 -4.30 35.51
CA TRP A 24 12.38 -4.99 34.89
C TRP A 24 11.32 -4.03 34.29
N PRO A 25 10.92 -2.93 34.97
CA PRO A 25 10.01 -1.94 34.38
C PRO A 25 10.56 -1.32 33.10
N GLU A 26 11.86 -1.00 33.06
CA GLU A 26 12.53 -0.43 31.90
C GLU A 26 12.62 -1.45 30.75
N MET A 27 12.84 -2.73 31.04
CA MET A 27 12.74 -3.81 30.05
C MET A 27 11.34 -3.90 29.43
N LEU A 28 10.30 -3.86 30.26
CA LEU A 28 8.91 -3.84 29.80
C LEU A 28 8.59 -2.60 28.95
N ALA A 29 9.08 -1.43 29.38
CA ALA A 29 8.91 -0.20 28.62
C ALA A 29 9.63 -0.27 27.26
N LEU A 30 10.86 -0.78 27.21
CA LEU A 30 11.62 -0.99 25.97
C LEU A 30 10.92 -2.00 25.05
N ALA A 31 10.37 -3.08 25.59
CA ALA A 31 9.58 -4.04 24.81
C ALA A 31 8.33 -3.36 24.21
N GLY A 32 7.61 -2.56 25.00
CA GLY A 32 6.45 -1.80 24.52
C GLY A 32 6.82 -0.79 23.43
N ILE A 33 7.92 -0.06 23.60
CA ILE A 33 8.46 0.86 22.59
C ILE A 33 8.83 0.09 21.31
N GLY A 34 9.49 -1.07 21.44
CA GLY A 34 9.83 -1.93 20.30
C GLY A 34 8.60 -2.40 19.53
N LEU A 35 7.53 -2.79 20.23
CA LEU A 35 6.26 -3.17 19.60
C LEU A 35 5.60 -1.99 18.88
N LEU A 36 5.57 -0.81 19.50
CA LEU A 36 5.03 0.40 18.88
C LEU A 36 5.84 0.78 17.63
N ALA A 37 7.17 0.76 17.72
CA ALA A 37 8.06 1.02 16.59
C ALA A 37 7.84 0.00 15.46
N GLY A 38 7.70 -1.29 15.79
CA GLY A 38 7.39 -2.35 14.84
C GLY A 38 6.04 -2.14 14.13
N LEU A 39 5.01 -1.70 14.88
CA LEU A 39 3.70 -1.40 14.30
C LEU A 39 3.76 -0.21 13.33
N VAL A 40 4.46 0.86 13.72
CA VAL A 40 4.69 2.03 12.85
C VAL A 40 5.45 1.62 11.60
N ALA A 41 6.52 0.83 11.73
CA ALA A 41 7.28 0.32 10.61
C ALA A 41 6.42 -0.55 9.67
N ALA A 42 5.62 -1.46 10.20
CA ALA A 42 4.71 -2.29 9.41
C ALA A 42 3.64 -1.46 8.69
N TRP A 43 3.13 -0.41 9.32
CA TRP A 43 2.16 0.51 8.71
C TRP A 43 2.78 1.30 7.56
N LEU A 44 3.99 1.84 7.75
CA LEU A 44 4.75 2.50 6.68
C LEU A 44 5.06 1.54 5.54
N LEU A 45 5.46 0.30 5.86
CA LEU A 45 5.70 -0.73 4.86
C LEU A 45 4.43 -1.05 4.08
N ARG A 46 3.27 -1.07 4.74
CA ARG A 46 1.98 -1.29 4.07
C ARG A 46 1.60 -0.14 3.14
N LEU A 47 2.01 1.11 3.43
CA LEU A 47 1.81 2.25 2.53
C LEU A 47 2.69 2.11 1.27
N VAL A 48 3.97 1.76 1.46
CA VAL A 48 4.92 1.59 0.34
C VAL A 48 4.62 0.33 -0.47
N MET A 49 4.24 -0.75 0.20
CA MET A 49 3.87 -2.03 -0.40
C MET A 49 2.38 -2.15 -0.71
N ALA A 50 1.61 -1.05 -0.61
CA ALA A 50 0.21 -1.03 -0.99
C ALA A 50 0.10 -1.54 -2.43
N ARG A 51 -0.36 -2.78 -2.58
CA ARG A 51 -0.41 -3.44 -3.89
C ARG A 51 -1.33 -2.63 -4.79
N ARG A 52 -0.81 -2.16 -5.92
CA ARG A 52 -1.65 -1.55 -6.95
C ARG A 52 -2.79 -2.54 -7.29
N PRO A 53 -4.06 -2.10 -7.29
CA PRO A 53 -5.16 -2.99 -7.63
C PRO A 53 -4.91 -3.58 -9.01
N SER A 54 -4.99 -4.90 -9.12
CA SER A 54 -4.76 -5.57 -10.39
C SER A 54 -5.73 -5.04 -11.45
N ARG A 55 -5.32 -4.97 -12.72
CA ARG A 55 -6.21 -4.56 -13.82
C ARG A 55 -7.52 -5.36 -13.82
N ARG A 56 -7.47 -6.64 -13.42
CA ARG A 56 -8.67 -7.49 -13.27
C ARG A 56 -9.61 -6.99 -12.18
N ALA A 57 -9.08 -6.60 -11.02
CA ALA A 57 -9.88 -6.05 -9.93
C ALA A 57 -10.53 -4.72 -10.34
N LEU A 58 -9.78 -3.84 -11.04
CA LEU A 58 -10.31 -2.60 -11.58
C LEU A 58 -11.43 -2.84 -12.59
N ILE A 59 -11.28 -3.80 -13.51
CA ILE A 59 -12.33 -4.16 -14.48
C ILE A 59 -13.58 -4.67 -13.75
N ARG A 60 -13.44 -5.52 -12.73
CA ARG A 60 -14.59 -6.01 -11.94
C ARG A 60 -15.30 -4.90 -11.17
N ALA A 61 -14.57 -3.90 -10.70
CA ALA A 61 -15.15 -2.74 -10.01
C ALA A 61 -16.04 -1.86 -10.93
N THR A 62 -15.98 -2.05 -12.25
CA THR A 62 -16.87 -1.36 -13.21
C THR A 62 -18.24 -2.04 -13.39
N ARG A 63 -18.50 -3.16 -12.70
CA ARG A 63 -19.81 -3.83 -12.73
C ARG A 63 -20.89 -2.93 -12.11
N GLY A 64 -22.11 -2.96 -12.67
CA GLY A 64 -23.23 -2.13 -12.23
C GLY A 64 -23.25 -0.71 -12.82
N MET A 65 -22.22 -0.31 -13.58
CA MET A 65 -22.26 0.90 -14.40
C MET A 65 -23.15 0.67 -15.63
N PRO A 66 -23.76 1.73 -16.20
CA PRO A 66 -24.37 1.66 -17.51
C PRO A 66 -23.39 1.09 -18.54
N ALA A 67 -23.87 0.25 -19.46
CA ALA A 67 -22.99 -0.54 -20.33
C ALA A 67 -22.03 0.31 -21.17
N GLN A 68 -22.48 1.48 -21.64
CA GLN A 68 -21.66 2.44 -22.39
C GLN A 68 -20.54 3.06 -21.53
N ASP A 69 -20.88 3.54 -20.33
CA ASP A 69 -19.92 4.09 -19.37
C ASP A 69 -18.88 3.05 -18.96
N ARG A 70 -19.34 1.81 -18.78
CA ARG A 70 -18.49 0.68 -18.45
C ARG A 70 -17.46 0.41 -19.54
N ILE A 71 -17.85 0.44 -20.82
CA ILE A 71 -16.93 0.23 -21.94
C ILE A 71 -15.82 1.29 -21.94
N LEU A 72 -16.16 2.55 -21.71
CA LEU A 72 -15.20 3.65 -21.64
C LEU A 72 -14.30 3.56 -20.41
N ALA A 73 -14.85 3.19 -19.25
CA ALA A 73 -14.08 2.97 -18.03
C ALA A 73 -13.07 1.83 -18.20
N VAL A 74 -13.48 0.72 -18.82
CA VAL A 74 -12.60 -0.40 -19.17
C VAL A 74 -11.52 0.05 -20.15
N ALA A 75 -11.86 0.83 -21.18
CA ALA A 75 -10.88 1.35 -22.13
C ALA A 75 -9.81 2.22 -21.44
N ARG A 76 -10.21 3.03 -20.45
CA ARG A 76 -9.30 3.84 -19.64
C ARG A 76 -8.36 2.99 -18.77
N ILE A 77 -8.87 1.90 -18.17
CA ILE A 77 -8.06 0.94 -17.40
C ILE A 77 -7.05 0.22 -18.30
N LEU A 78 -7.43 -0.09 -19.55
CA LEU A 78 -6.58 -0.78 -20.52
C LEU A 78 -5.63 0.17 -21.27
N GLY A 79 -5.87 1.48 -21.25
CA GLY A 79 -5.18 2.46 -22.09
C GLY A 79 -5.55 2.39 -23.57
N ARG A 80 -6.52 1.55 -23.95
CA ARG A 80 -7.02 1.40 -25.33
C ARG A 80 -8.43 0.83 -25.35
N LEU A 81 -9.20 1.14 -26.38
CA LEU A 81 -10.53 0.58 -26.59
C LEU A 81 -10.43 -0.77 -27.33
N PRO A 82 -10.88 -1.89 -26.73
CA PRO A 82 -10.87 -3.18 -27.40
C PRO A 82 -11.72 -3.15 -28.68
N ASP A 83 -11.20 -3.69 -29.78
CA ASP A 83 -11.86 -3.68 -31.09
C ASP A 83 -13.31 -4.21 -31.06
N PRO A 84 -13.62 -5.32 -30.35
CA PRO A 84 -14.99 -5.84 -30.28
C PRO A 84 -15.98 -4.89 -29.56
N LEU A 85 -15.48 -3.93 -28.78
CA LEU A 85 -16.31 -2.99 -28.03
C LEU A 85 -16.45 -1.63 -28.73
N ARG A 86 -15.73 -1.37 -29.83
CA ARG A 86 -15.78 -0.06 -30.52
C ARG A 86 -17.18 0.26 -31.04
N ALA A 87 -17.81 -0.68 -31.73
CA ALA A 87 -19.15 -0.47 -32.29
C ALA A 87 -20.18 -0.16 -31.18
N ALA A 88 -20.11 -0.88 -30.06
CA ALA A 88 -20.96 -0.66 -28.91
C ALA A 88 -20.68 0.67 -28.18
N ALA A 89 -19.42 1.11 -28.13
CA ALA A 89 -19.03 2.38 -27.51
C ALA A 89 -19.61 3.59 -28.25
N TYR A 90 -19.65 3.53 -29.59
CA TYR A 90 -20.15 4.62 -30.44
C TYR A 90 -21.63 4.47 -30.82
N GLY A 91 -22.37 3.56 -30.17
CA GLY A 91 -23.79 3.34 -30.45
C GLY A 91 -24.09 2.71 -31.82
N ALA A 92 -23.07 2.27 -32.56
CA ALA A 92 -23.22 1.57 -33.83
C ALA A 92 -23.68 0.10 -33.65
N ALA A 93 -23.66 -0.41 -32.42
CA ALA A 93 -24.20 -1.71 -32.04
C ALA A 93 -24.79 -1.65 -30.62
N PRO A 94 -25.77 -2.51 -30.29
CA PRO A 94 -26.25 -2.65 -28.92
C PRO A 94 -25.11 -3.08 -27.99
N ALA A 95 -25.09 -2.53 -26.78
CA ALA A 95 -24.04 -2.83 -25.81
C ALA A 95 -24.11 -4.31 -25.39
N PRO A 96 -22.99 -5.06 -25.46
CA PRO A 96 -22.96 -6.44 -25.01
C PRO A 96 -23.17 -6.51 -23.50
N GLY A 97 -23.71 -7.63 -23.03
CA GLY A 97 -23.96 -7.84 -21.60
C GLY A 97 -22.68 -7.77 -20.75
N ASP A 98 -22.89 -7.57 -19.45
CA ASP A 98 -21.84 -7.32 -18.47
C ASP A 98 -20.71 -8.36 -18.43
N GLU A 99 -21.06 -9.64 -18.62
CA GLU A 99 -20.08 -10.73 -18.65
C GLU A 99 -19.26 -10.75 -19.94
N ALA A 100 -19.87 -10.37 -21.06
CA ALA A 100 -19.20 -10.31 -22.35
C ALA A 100 -18.16 -9.18 -22.38
N ILE A 101 -18.51 -8.00 -21.84
CA ILE A 101 -17.58 -6.88 -21.66
C ILE A 101 -16.36 -7.32 -20.83
N GLU A 102 -16.59 -7.99 -19.68
CA GLU A 102 -15.49 -8.47 -18.84
C GLU A 102 -14.60 -9.48 -19.56
N ARG A 103 -15.19 -10.45 -20.27
CA ARG A 103 -14.46 -11.48 -21.01
C ARG A 103 -13.57 -10.86 -22.10
N ILE A 104 -14.09 -9.88 -22.84
CA ILE A 104 -13.36 -9.14 -23.88
C ILE A 104 -12.21 -8.34 -23.24
N ALA A 105 -12.49 -7.63 -22.14
CA ALA A 105 -11.50 -6.84 -21.42
C ALA A 105 -10.34 -7.70 -20.90
N LEU A 106 -10.65 -8.84 -20.26
CA LEU A 106 -9.66 -9.78 -19.73
C LEU A 106 -8.81 -10.44 -20.83
N ARG A 107 -9.37 -10.63 -22.02
CA ARG A 107 -8.61 -11.07 -23.20
C ARG A 107 -7.66 -9.97 -23.70
N GLY A 108 -8.10 -8.71 -23.66
CA GLY A 108 -7.29 -7.55 -24.00
C GLY A 108 -6.06 -7.36 -23.10
N VAL A 109 -6.19 -7.64 -21.80
CA VAL A 109 -5.09 -7.62 -20.81
C VAL A 109 -4.01 -8.67 -21.10
N ARG A 110 -4.34 -9.81 -21.73
CA ARG A 110 -3.35 -10.86 -22.06
C ARG A 110 -2.53 -10.56 -23.30
N ARG A 111 -3.00 -9.66 -24.17
CA ARG A 111 -2.42 -9.42 -25.50
C ARG A 111 -1.56 -8.16 -25.59
N GLY A 112 -1.50 -7.34 -24.54
CA GLY A 112 -0.67 -6.13 -24.48
C GLY A 112 0.00 -6.03 -23.12
#